data_AF-A0A3D6CLC1-F1
#
_entry.id   AF-A0A3D6CLC1-F1
#
_cell.length_a   1.000
_cell.length_b   1.000
_cell.length_c   1.000
_cell.angle_alpha   90.00
_cell.angle_beta   90.00
_cell.angle_gamma   90.00
#
_symmetry.space_group_name_H-M   'P 1'
#
loop_
_entity.id
_entity.type
_entity.pdbx_description
1 polymer ?
#
loop_
_entity_poly.entity_id
_entity_poly.type
_entity_poly.pdbx_seq_one_letter_code
_entity_poly.pdbx_strand_id
1 'polypeptide(L)' 'MKKIGLIGGITPESTILYYQILNTLSANQLGKTHSAELIINSFDFGQISQLLTEGSWDLLDKKMADTA' A
#
# COMPACT_ATOMS: atom_id res chain seq x y z
N MET A 1 -4.90 18.04 -2.55
CA MET A 1 -4.23 16.79 -2.98
C MET A 1 -5.29 15.83 -3.48
N LYS A 2 -4.93 14.92 -4.40
CA LYS A 2 -5.80 13.77 -4.69
C LYS A 2 -5.60 12.72 -3.60
N LYS A 3 -6.68 12.04 -3.22
CA LYS A 3 -6.62 10.87 -2.33
C LYS A 3 -5.86 9.74 -3.03
N ILE A 4 -4.97 9.08 -2.31
CA ILE A 4 -4.16 7.96 -2.83
C ILE A 4 -4.68 6.66 -2.22
N GLY A 5 -4.96 5.66 -3.07
CA GLY A 5 -5.16 4.27 -2.66
C GLY A 5 -3.81 3.54 -2.68
N LEU A 6 -3.45 2.91 -1.57
CA LEU A 6 -2.22 2.15 -1.40
C LEU A 6 -2.58 0.67 -1.20
N ILE A 7 -2.19 -0.18 -2.14
CA ILE A 7 -2.22 -1.64 -1.97
C ILE A 7 -0.93 -2.03 -1.28
N GLY A 8 -1.03 -2.36 0.01
CA GLY A 8 0.09 -2.63 0.90
C GLY A 8 0.02 -4.02 1.53
N GLY A 9 0.86 -4.25 2.55
CA GLY A 9 0.99 -5.55 3.21
C GLY A 9 1.86 -6.55 2.42
N ILE A 10 2.65 -6.08 1.46
CA ILE A 10 3.50 -6.93 0.59
C ILE A 10 4.94 -6.38 0.55
N THR A 11 5.62 -6.14 1.67
CA THR A 11 5.33 -6.54 3.07
C THR A 11 4.76 -5.37 3.90
N PRO A 12 4.21 -5.61 5.11
CA PRO A 12 3.73 -4.53 5.98
C PRO A 12 4.82 -3.49 6.34
N GLU A 13 6.07 -3.92 6.55
CA GLU A 13 7.18 -3.01 6.88
C GLU A 13 7.42 -1.99 5.77
N SER A 14 7.37 -2.42 4.51
CA SER A 14 7.51 -1.52 3.36
C SER A 14 6.32 -0.56 3.25
N THR A 15 5.12 -0.99 3.64
CA THR A 15 3.91 -0.16 3.60
C THR A 15 3.98 0.99 4.61
N ILE A 16 4.53 0.74 5.80
CA ILE A 16 4.80 1.78 6.81
C ILE A 16 5.74 2.84 6.25
N LEU A 17 6.78 2.43 5.53
CA LEU A 17 7.73 3.37 4.90
C LEU A 17 7.02 4.28 3.88
N TYR A 18 6.15 3.73 3.03
CA TYR A 18 5.36 4.53 2.10
C TYR A 18 4.45 5.54 2.81
N TYR A 19 3.75 5.13 3.88
CA TYR A 19 2.94 6.03 4.68
C TYR A 19 3.75 7.20 5.25
N GLN A 20 4.93 6.92 5.82
CA GLN A 20 5.81 7.93 6.39
C GLN A 20 6.31 8.91 5.32
N ILE A 21 6.76 8.41 4.17
CA ILE A 21 7.25 9.23 3.05
C ILE A 21 6.14 10.14 2.53
N LEU A 22 4.95 9.60 2.26
CA LEU A 22 3.83 10.38 1.71
C LEU A 22 3.41 11.52 2.65
N ASN A 23 3.32 11.25 3.95
CA ASN A 23 3.00 12.29 4.93
C ASN A 23 4.12 13.33 5.06
N THR A 24 5.38 12.90 5.04
CA THR A 24 6.53 13.81 5.07
C THR A 24 6.53 14.74 3.86
N LEU A 25 6.26 14.20 2.66
CA LEU A 25 6.16 14.98 1.43
C LEU A 25 4.99 15.96 1.45
N SER A 26 3.82 15.54 1.97
CA SER A 26 2.67 16.42 2.16
C SER A 26 3.01 17.59 3.10
N ALA A 27 3.61 17.29 4.26
CA ALA A 27 4.00 18.31 5.23
C ALA A 27 5.04 19.29 4.66
N ASN A 28 6.00 18.79 3.89
CA ASN A 28 7.03 19.61 3.25
C ASN A 28 6.48 20.53 2.16
N GLN A 29 5.45 20.09 1.42
CA GLN A 29 4.88 20.88 0.31
C GLN A 29 3.77 21.83 0.74
N LEU A 30 2.97 21.45 1.73
CA LEU A 30 1.74 22.17 2.10
C LEU A 30 1.81 22.81 3.49
N GLY A 31 2.79 22.42 4.33
CA GLY A 31 2.98 22.93 5.68
C GLY A 31 2.88 21.83 6.74
N LYS A 32 3.53 22.03 7.89
CA LYS A 32 3.78 21.00 8.92
C LYS A 32 2.53 20.26 9.44
N THR A 33 1.36 20.87 9.37
CA THR A 33 0.09 20.30 9.85
C THR A 33 -0.65 19.49 8.78
N HIS A 34 -0.13 19.44 7.53
CA HIS A 34 -0.76 18.71 6.43
C HIS A 34 -0.24 17.27 6.35
N SER A 35 -1.17 16.32 6.31
CA SER A 35 -0.94 14.90 6.03
C SER A 35 -1.44 14.52 4.63
N ALA A 36 -0.91 13.43 4.08
CA ALA A 36 -1.43 12.86 2.85
C ALA A 36 -2.81 12.22 3.12
N GLU A 37 -3.76 12.40 2.20
CA GLU A 37 -5.06 11.74 2.28
C GLU A 37 -4.97 10.34 1.65
N LEU A 38 -5.04 9.29 2.46
CA LEU A 38 -4.72 7.91 2.06
C LEU A 38 -5.85 6.93 2.42
N ILE A 39 -6.06 5.93 1.57
CA ILE A 39 -6.71 4.65 1.91
C ILE A 39 -5.64 3.57 1.71
N ILE A 40 -5.44 2.73 2.72
CA ILE A 40 -4.49 1.62 2.64
C ILE A 40 -5.27 0.33 2.75
N ASN A 41 -5.24 -0.49 1.71
CA ASN A 41 -5.66 -1.88 1.80
C ASN A 41 -4.42 -2.73 2.04
N SER A 42 -4.30 -3.28 3.25
CA SER A 42 -3.12 -4.06 3.65
C SER A 42 -3.45 -5.55 3.61
N PHE A 43 -2.79 -6.28 2.72
CA PHE A 43 -2.92 -7.71 2.64
C PHE A 43 -2.22 -8.45 3.80
N ASP A 44 -2.71 -9.64 4.08
CA ASP A 44 -1.96 -10.65 4.82
C ASP A 44 -0.82 -11.18 3.92
N PHE A 45 0.42 -10.83 4.27
CA PHE A 45 1.59 -11.23 3.50
C PHE A 45 1.78 -12.74 3.44
N GLY A 46 1.36 -13.50 4.47
CA GLY A 46 1.48 -14.95 4.47
C GLY A 46 0.77 -15.57 3.27
N GLN A 47 -0.48 -15.15 3.04
CA GLN A 47 -1.28 -15.59 1.89
C GLN A 47 -0.65 -15.18 0.55
N ILE A 48 -0.16 -13.93 0.46
CA ILE A 48 0.47 -13.43 -0.77
C ILE A 48 1.77 -14.18 -1.06
N SER A 49 2.61 -14.41 -0.04
CA SER A 49 3.89 -15.09 -0.18
C SER A 49 3.75 -16.54 -0.64
N GLN A 50 2.68 -17.21 -0.21
CA GLN A 50 2.35 -18.55 -0.68
C GLN A 50 2.05 -18.53 -2.18
N LEU A 51 1.14 -17.66 -2.63
CA LEU A 51 0.78 -17.55 -4.04
C LEU A 51 1.98 -17.16 -4.92
N LEU A 52 2.87 -16.29 -4.42
CA LEU A 52 4.12 -15.93 -5.11
C LEU A 52 5.05 -17.14 -5.25
N THR A 53 5.19 -17.92 -4.18
CA THR A 53 6.06 -19.12 -4.15
C THR A 53 5.53 -20.21 -5.09
N GLU A 54 4.22 -20.36 -5.17
CA GLU A 54 3.55 -21.31 -6.08
C GLU A 54 3.53 -20.84 -7.54
N GLY A 55 3.90 -19.58 -7.82
CA GLY A 55 3.82 -19.00 -9.16
C GLY A 55 2.38 -18.76 -9.64
N SER A 56 1.44 -18.62 -8.70
CA SER A 56 0.00 -18.46 -8.94
C SER A 56 -0.36 -17.02 -9.35
N TRP A 57 0.24 -16.53 -10.44
CA TRP A 57 0.15 -15.13 -10.88
C TRP A 57 -1.27 -14.70 -11.25
N ASP A 58 -2.06 -15.56 -11.89
CA ASP A 58 -3.45 -15.24 -12.27
C ASP A 58 -4.34 -14.98 -11.04
N LEU A 59 -4.10 -15.73 -9.95
CA LEU A 59 -4.81 -15.53 -8.69
C LEU A 59 -4.35 -14.26 -7.97
N LEU A 60 -3.05 -13.96 -8.01
CA LEU A 60 -2.50 -12.72 -7.47
C LEU A 60 -3.07 -11.50 -8.20
N ASP A 61 -3.08 -11.50 -9.53
CA ASP A 61 -3.63 -10.43 -10.34
C ASP A 61 -5.08 -10.16 -9.99
N LYS A 62 -5.91 -11.22 -9.99
CA LYS A 62 -7.32 -11.10 -9.58
C LYS A 62 -7.48 -10.54 -8.18
N LYS A 63 -6.71 -11.06 -7.21
CA LYS A 63 -6.78 -10.61 -5.81
C LYS A 63 -6.39 -9.14 -5.65
N MET A 64 -5.40 -8.68 -6.43
CA MET A 64 -4.97 -7.28 -6.43
C MET A 64 -5.95 -6.37 -7.18
N ALA A 65 -6.53 -6.82 -8.29
CA ALA A 65 -7.51 -6.05 -9.05
C ALA A 65 -8.84 -5.86 -8.28
N ASP A 66 -9.25 -6.86 -7.51
CA ASP A 66 -10.46 -6.82 -6.67
C ASP A 66 -10.29 -5.96 -5.41
N THR A 67 -9.07 -5.43 -5.17
CA THR A 67 -8.78 -4.52 -4.07
C THR A 67 -9.44 -3.16 -4.34
N ALA A 68 -10.67 -2.97 -3.86
CA ALA A 68 -11.41 -1.71 -3.90
C ALA A 68 -11.10 -0.81 -2.70
#